data_AF-A0AAU7P954-F1
#
_entry.id   AF-A0AAU7P954-F1
#
_cell.length_a   1.000
_cell.length_b   1.000
_cell.length_c   1.000
_cell.angle_alpha   90.00
_cell.angle_beta   90.00
_cell.angle_gamma   90.00
#
_symmetry.space_group_name_H-M   'P 1'
#
loop_
_entity.id
_entity.type
_entity.pdbx_description
1 polymer ?
#
loop_
_entity_poly.entity_id
_entity_poly.type
_entity_poly.pdbx_seq_one_letter_code
_entity_poly.pdbx_strand_id
1 'polypeptide(L)'
;MKNEERFEVIIETDGGGIDVRLLNEFFYNFRAAYAAAILHAPGSVMTPQFEYENTDWLRSNVNGSDWKQIAHFARIDLGEGNLKIVDIRRENPLTIIFSGVFVALAVAVIISGGELKAGPLKVKLPPLGEGIAKLRQALGRPPGRGED
;
A
#
# COMPACT_ATOMS: atom_id res chain seq x y z
N MET A 1 24.01 11.83 -2.66
CA MET A 1 22.89 11.04 -2.07
C MET A 1 21.60 11.77 -2.41
N LYS A 2 20.72 11.19 -3.24
CA LYS A 2 19.37 11.73 -3.41
C LYS A 2 18.65 11.52 -2.08
N ASN A 3 17.96 12.54 -1.55
CA ASN A 3 17.08 12.38 -0.40
C ASN A 3 16.00 11.37 -0.80
N GLU A 4 16.04 10.16 -0.27
CA GLU A 4 14.91 9.23 -0.35
C GLU A 4 13.76 9.88 0.43
N GLU A 5 12.67 10.22 -0.26
CA GLU A 5 11.47 10.75 0.39
C GLU A 5 10.93 9.72 1.39
N ARG A 6 10.55 10.20 2.57
CA ARG A 6 10.05 9.38 3.67
C ARG A 6 8.58 9.69 3.88
N PHE A 7 7.80 8.63 4.02
CA PHE A 7 6.35 8.69 4.13
C PHE A 7 5.93 8.05 5.45
N GLU A 8 5.18 8.79 6.25
CA GLU A 8 4.65 8.32 7.51
C GLU A 8 3.24 7.74 7.28
N VAL A 9 3.10 6.44 7.47
CA VAL A 9 1.86 5.69 7.33
C VAL A 9 1.34 5.33 8.70
N ILE A 10 0.11 5.77 8.98
CA ILE A 10 -0.55 5.56 10.26
C ILE A 10 -1.67 4.53 10.06
N ILE A 11 -1.63 3.44 10.82
CA ILE A 11 -2.62 2.36 10.79
C ILE A 11 -3.27 2.26 12.16
N GLU A 12 -4.59 2.45 12.21
CA GLU A 12 -5.35 2.27 13.46
C GLU A 12 -5.34 0.78 13.86
N THR A 13 -5.12 0.53 15.14
CA THR A 13 -5.16 -0.81 15.74
C THR A 13 -6.03 -0.79 17.00
N ASP A 14 -6.36 -1.96 17.54
CA ASP A 14 -7.16 -2.09 18.76
C ASP A 14 -6.39 -1.72 20.04
N GLY A 15 -5.11 -1.40 19.94
CA GLY A 15 -4.21 -1.10 21.07
C GLY A 15 -3.68 -2.34 21.79
N GLY A 16 -4.12 -3.53 21.38
CA GLY A 16 -3.66 -4.81 21.86
C GLY A 16 -2.41 -5.31 21.14
N GLY A 17 -2.18 -6.62 21.22
CA GLY A 17 -1.15 -7.26 20.41
C GLY A 17 -1.57 -7.33 18.95
N ILE A 18 -0.73 -6.86 18.03
CA ILE A 18 -0.96 -7.04 16.59
C ILE A 18 -0.60 -8.49 16.21
N ASP A 19 -1.55 -9.25 15.67
CA ASP A 19 -1.30 -10.59 15.13
C ASP A 19 -0.32 -10.49 13.95
N VAL A 20 0.80 -11.20 14.06
CA VAL A 20 1.86 -11.25 13.03
C VAL A 20 1.31 -11.71 11.68
N ARG A 21 0.32 -12.60 11.67
CA ARG A 21 -0.33 -13.08 10.44
C ARG A 21 -1.05 -11.95 9.71
N LEU A 22 -1.79 -11.12 10.44
CA LEU A 22 -2.49 -9.96 9.89
C LEU A 22 -1.51 -8.91 9.37
N LEU A 23 -0.47 -8.61 10.16
CA LEU A 23 0.54 -7.64 9.76
C LEU A 23 1.30 -8.10 8.50
N ASN A 24 1.69 -9.38 8.45
CA ASN A 24 2.32 -9.97 7.26
C ASN A 24 1.39 -9.95 6.05
N GLU A 25 0.11 -10.27 6.24
CA GLU A 25 -0.88 -10.23 5.16
C GLU A 25 -1.09 -8.81 4.64
N PHE A 26 -1.16 -7.83 5.52
CA PHE A 26 -1.21 -6.42 5.13
C PHE A 26 0.01 -6.06 4.28
N PHE A 27 1.22 -6.29 4.76
CA PHE A 27 2.44 -5.95 4.00
C PHE A 27 2.52 -6.67 2.66
N TYR A 28 2.12 -7.94 2.60
CA TYR A 28 2.09 -8.71 1.37
C TYR A 28 1.18 -8.06 0.32
N ASN A 29 -0.07 -7.76 0.67
CA ASN A 29 -1.02 -7.18 -0.27
C ASN A 29 -0.68 -5.71 -0.58
N PHE A 30 -0.23 -4.95 0.42
CA PHE A 30 0.17 -3.55 0.25
C PHE A 30 1.38 -3.43 -0.69
N ARG A 31 2.39 -4.30 -0.53
CA ARG A 31 3.56 -4.34 -1.43
C ARG A 31 3.20 -4.81 -2.84
N ALA A 32 2.22 -5.71 -2.99
CA ALA A 32 1.72 -6.12 -4.29
C ALA A 32 1.05 -4.94 -5.02
N ALA A 33 0.16 -4.20 -4.34
CA ALA A 33 -0.47 -3.00 -4.88
C ALA A 33 0.57 -1.93 -5.27
N TYR A 34 1.58 -1.72 -4.41
CA TYR A 34 2.70 -0.82 -4.68
C TYR A 34 3.50 -1.21 -5.93
N ALA A 35 3.87 -2.48 -6.09
CA ALA A 35 4.60 -2.95 -7.26
C ALA A 35 3.78 -2.81 -8.54
N ALA A 36 2.50 -3.19 -8.47
CA ALA A 36 1.59 -3.06 -9.60
C ALA A 36 1.53 -1.60 -10.06
N ALA A 37 1.47 -0.65 -9.12
CA ALA A 37 1.52 0.77 -9.42
C ALA A 37 2.82 1.18 -10.13
N ILE A 38 3.98 0.68 -9.69
CA ILE A 38 5.26 0.98 -10.35
C ILE A 38 5.35 0.40 -11.76
N LEU A 39 4.98 -0.86 -11.93
CA LEU A 39 5.18 -1.58 -13.18
C LEU A 39 4.21 -1.16 -14.28
N HIS A 40 2.99 -0.77 -13.90
CA HIS A 40 1.98 -0.40 -14.87
C HIS A 40 1.91 1.12 -15.09
N ALA A 41 2.50 1.95 -14.23
CA ALA A 41 2.53 3.39 -14.46
C ALA A 41 3.28 3.70 -15.77
N PRO A 42 2.67 4.44 -16.72
CA PRO A 42 3.34 4.84 -17.95
C PRO A 42 4.58 5.65 -17.59
N GLY A 43 5.72 5.28 -18.17
CA GLY A 43 7.10 5.63 -17.76
C GLY A 43 7.52 7.10 -17.85
N SER A 44 6.63 8.04 -17.64
CA SER A 44 6.89 9.47 -17.61
C SER A 44 6.43 10.02 -16.28
N VAL A 45 7.42 10.38 -15.45
CA VAL A 45 7.34 11.23 -14.24
C VAL A 45 5.95 11.26 -13.62
N MET A 46 5.71 10.38 -12.65
CA MET A 46 4.53 10.41 -11.81
C MET A 46 4.41 11.81 -11.17
N THR A 47 3.53 12.66 -11.70
CA THR A 47 3.22 13.98 -11.16
C THR A 47 2.04 13.90 -10.21
N PRO A 48 1.87 14.87 -9.30
CA PRO A 48 0.69 14.90 -8.43
C PRO A 48 -0.65 14.97 -9.18
N GLN A 49 -0.69 15.51 -10.39
CA GLN A 49 -1.90 15.48 -11.22
C GLN A 49 -2.26 14.07 -11.73
N PHE A 50 -1.29 13.17 -11.89
CA PHE A 50 -1.55 11.76 -12.24
C PHE A 50 -2.31 11.03 -11.12
N GLU A 51 -2.24 11.53 -9.87
CA GLU A 51 -2.80 10.95 -8.64
C GLU A 51 -4.33 10.82 -8.64
N TYR A 52 -5.04 11.76 -9.27
CA TYR A 52 -6.50 11.81 -9.22
C TYR A 52 -7.15 11.07 -10.40
N GLU A 53 -6.64 11.31 -11.61
CA GLU A 53 -7.25 10.86 -12.86
C GLU A 53 -7.04 9.35 -13.15
N ASN A 54 -6.05 8.71 -12.51
CA ASN A 54 -5.71 7.31 -12.79
C ASN A 54 -6.08 6.31 -11.68
N THR A 55 -6.80 6.75 -10.64
CA THR A 55 -7.37 5.82 -9.65
C THR A 55 -8.33 4.82 -10.29
N ASP A 56 -9.11 5.26 -11.27
CA ASP A 56 -9.99 4.39 -12.06
C ASP A 56 -9.22 3.47 -13.01
N TRP A 57 -8.12 3.95 -13.61
CA TRP A 57 -7.24 3.12 -14.42
C TRP A 57 -6.55 2.05 -13.57
N LEU A 58 -6.10 2.37 -12.36
CA LEU A 58 -5.55 1.40 -11.40
C LEU A 58 -6.60 0.40 -10.91
N ARG A 59 -7.80 0.87 -10.56
CA ARG A 59 -8.95 -0.01 -10.26
C ARG A 59 -9.39 -0.85 -11.46
N SER A 60 -9.01 -0.50 -12.69
CA SER A 60 -9.32 -1.31 -13.87
C SER A 60 -8.20 -2.27 -14.26
N ASN A 61 -6.94 -1.96 -13.91
CA ASN A 61 -5.77 -2.77 -14.28
C ASN A 61 -5.23 -3.65 -13.13
N VAL A 62 -5.50 -3.27 -11.87
CA VAL A 62 -5.10 -4.05 -10.69
C VAL A 62 -6.24 -4.97 -10.24
N ASN A 63 -7.48 -4.55 -10.44
CA ASN A 63 -8.68 -5.30 -10.02
C ASN A 63 -8.91 -6.50 -10.93
N GLY A 64 -9.01 -7.69 -10.33
CA GLY A 64 -9.12 -8.96 -11.05
C GLY A 64 -7.79 -9.59 -11.47
N SER A 65 -6.65 -9.10 -10.94
CA SER A 65 -5.35 -9.76 -11.14
C SER A 65 -5.39 -11.23 -10.70
N ASP A 66 -4.82 -12.13 -11.51
CA ASP A 66 -4.66 -13.53 -11.12
C ASP A 66 -3.75 -13.64 -9.89
N TRP A 67 -3.96 -14.64 -9.04
CA TRP A 67 -3.17 -14.84 -7.83
C TRP A 67 -1.66 -14.95 -8.13
N LYS A 68 -1.31 -15.47 -9.32
CA LYS A 68 0.08 -15.53 -9.80
C LYS A 68 0.67 -14.14 -10.03
N GLN A 69 -0.12 -13.20 -10.54
CA GLN A 69 0.31 -11.82 -10.74
C GLN A 69 0.51 -11.11 -9.41
N ILE A 70 -0.40 -11.30 -8.44
CA ILE A 70 -0.24 -10.76 -7.08
C ILE A 70 1.04 -11.30 -6.43
N ALA A 71 1.26 -12.61 -6.52
CA ALA A 71 2.46 -13.25 -5.97
C ALA A 71 3.74 -12.77 -6.66
N HIS A 72 3.67 -12.49 -7.96
CA HIS A 72 4.76 -11.87 -8.70
C HIS A 72 5.02 -10.45 -8.21
N PHE A 73 4.01 -9.58 -8.13
CA PHE A 73 4.15 -8.19 -7.65
C PHE A 73 4.67 -8.11 -6.22
N ALA A 74 4.23 -9.00 -5.34
CA ALA A 74 4.71 -9.04 -3.96
C ALA A 74 6.20 -9.42 -3.83
N ARG A 75 6.79 -10.06 -4.85
CA ARG A 75 8.15 -10.63 -4.80
C ARG A 75 9.13 -10.02 -5.80
N ILE A 76 8.64 -9.29 -6.80
CA ILE A 76 9.50 -8.69 -7.82
C ILE A 76 10.45 -7.67 -7.19
N ASP A 77 11.71 -7.75 -7.59
CA ASP A 77 12.73 -6.77 -7.23
C ASP A 77 12.57 -5.52 -8.10
N LEU A 78 12.32 -4.37 -7.45
CA LEU A 78 12.17 -3.06 -8.11
C LEU A 78 13.46 -2.23 -8.04
N GLY A 79 14.58 -2.82 -7.59
CA GLY A 79 15.87 -2.14 -7.43
C GLY A 79 15.77 -0.94 -6.48
N GLU A 80 16.15 0.24 -6.95
CA GLU A 80 16.05 1.49 -6.20
C GLU A 80 14.59 1.90 -5.89
N GLY A 81 13.62 1.40 -6.65
CA GLY A 81 12.19 1.66 -6.46
C GLY A 81 11.52 0.77 -5.41
N ASN A 82 12.26 -0.09 -4.71
CA ASN A 82 11.68 -0.93 -3.66
C ASN A 82 11.11 -0.09 -2.50
N LEU A 83 9.89 -0.42 -2.08
CA LEU A 83 9.33 0.09 -0.83
C LEU A 83 10.08 -0.52 0.35
N LYS A 84 10.67 0.33 1.18
CA LYS A 84 11.46 -0.08 2.36
C LYS A 84 10.82 0.48 3.62
N ILE A 85 10.83 -0.31 4.69
CA ILE A 85 10.54 0.19 6.02
C ILE A 85 11.81 0.85 6.56
N VAL A 86 11.70 2.14 6.91
CA VAL A 86 12.77 2.92 7.54
C VAL A 86 12.65 2.89 9.06
N ASP A 87 11.42 2.96 9.58
CA ASP A 87 11.12 2.96 11.00
C ASP A 87 9.73 2.35 11.26
N ILE A 88 9.54 1.73 12.41
CA ILE A 88 8.24 1.26 12.90
C ILE A 88 8.13 1.63 14.37
N ARG A 89 7.12 2.45 14.68
CA ARG A 89 6.78 2.81 16.06
C ARG A 89 5.54 2.04 16.46
N ARG A 90 5.74 1.10 17.40
CA ARG A 90 4.65 0.33 18.02
C ARG A 90 3.94 1.18 19.07
N GLU A 91 3.21 2.17 18.57
CA GLU A 91 2.25 2.97 19.31
C GLU A 91 0.84 2.55 18.86
N ASN A 92 -0.21 3.01 19.53
CA ASN A 92 -1.56 2.96 18.96
C ASN A 92 -1.99 4.40 18.65
N PRO A 93 -2.11 4.78 17.35
CA PRO A 93 -1.99 3.95 16.15
C PRO A 93 -0.56 3.50 15.78
N LEU A 94 -0.44 2.39 15.04
CA LEU A 94 0.82 1.90 14.52
C LEU A 94 1.35 2.89 13.48
N THR A 95 2.58 3.37 13.67
CA THR A 95 3.22 4.28 12.71
C THR A 95 4.37 3.59 12.00
N ILE A 96 4.34 3.58 10.66
CA ILE A 96 5.36 2.98 9.81
C ILE A 96 5.93 4.08 8.92
N ILE A 97 7.24 4.27 8.92
CA ILE A 97 7.91 5.17 7.99
C ILE A 97 8.43 4.35 6.83
N PHE A 98 7.93 4.60 5.62
CA PHE A 98 8.46 4.01 4.41
C PHE A 98 9.40 4.96 3.66
N SER A 99 10.33 4.39 2.89
CA SER A 99 10.96 5.07 1.76
C SER A 99 10.66 4.33 0.46
N GLY A 100 10.54 5.08 -0.64
CA GLY A 100 10.23 4.55 -1.96
C GLY A 100 9.65 5.61 -2.89
N VAL A 101 9.06 5.18 -4.01
CA VAL A 101 8.32 6.03 -4.95
C VAL A 101 6.99 6.50 -4.32
N PHE A 102 6.85 7.82 -4.12
CA PHE A 102 5.66 8.43 -3.49
C PHE A 102 4.35 8.00 -4.16
N VAL A 103 4.27 8.12 -5.48
CA VAL A 103 3.01 7.92 -6.19
C VAL A 103 2.58 6.45 -6.14
N ALA A 104 3.51 5.51 -6.19
CA ALA A 104 3.19 4.10 -5.97
C ALA A 104 2.66 3.83 -4.54
N LEU A 105 3.17 4.55 -3.54
CA LEU A 105 2.67 4.48 -2.18
C LEU A 105 1.26 5.08 -2.06
N ALA A 106 1.04 6.25 -2.66
CA ALA A 106 -0.26 6.92 -2.69
C ALA A 106 -1.34 6.01 -3.29
N VAL A 107 -0.99 5.29 -4.36
CA VAL A 107 -1.86 4.29 -4.97
C VAL A 107 -2.18 3.14 -4.02
N ALA A 108 -1.17 2.55 -3.37
CA ALA A 108 -1.40 1.48 -2.40
C ALA A 108 -2.28 1.94 -1.22
N VAL A 109 -2.11 3.20 -0.78
CA VAL A 109 -2.95 3.84 0.23
C VAL A 109 -4.40 3.94 -0.24
N ILE A 110 -4.66 4.48 -1.44
CA ILE A 110 -6.01 4.61 -1.98
C ILE A 110 -6.68 3.24 -2.16
N ILE A 111 -5.94 2.24 -2.66
CA ILE A 111 -6.45 0.87 -2.84
C ILE A 111 -6.80 0.22 -1.50
N SER A 112 -6.01 0.47 -0.45
CA SER A 112 -6.32 0.03 0.91
C SER A 112 -7.45 0.85 1.56
N GLY A 113 -8.01 1.85 0.88
CA GLY A 113 -9.07 2.73 1.38
C GLY A 113 -8.61 3.76 2.38
N GLY A 114 -7.31 4.08 2.38
CA GLY A 114 -6.73 5.15 3.18
C GLY A 114 -6.84 6.52 2.52
N GLU A 115 -6.51 7.53 3.29
CA GLU A 115 -6.59 8.94 2.91
C GLU A 115 -5.20 9.58 2.93
N LEU A 116 -4.92 10.39 1.91
CA LEU A 116 -3.76 11.27 1.86
C LEU A 116 -4.12 12.61 2.51
N LYS A 117 -3.36 13.05 3.52
CA LYS A 117 -3.57 14.39 4.09
C LYS A 117 -2.70 15.40 3.34
N ALA A 118 -3.29 16.52 2.92
CA ALA A 118 -2.54 17.65 2.38
C ALA A 118 -1.66 18.27 3.48
N GLY A 119 -0.35 18.02 3.41
CA GLY A 119 0.61 18.33 4.47
C GLY A 119 1.84 17.41 4.37
N PRO A 120 2.78 17.43 5.34
CA PRO A 120 3.95 16.54 5.29
C PRO A 120 3.46 15.10 5.09
N LEU A 121 4.08 14.38 4.15
CA LEU A 121 3.84 13.01 3.63
C LEU A 121 3.27 11.99 4.64
N LYS A 122 2.09 12.27 5.19
CA LYS A 122 1.39 11.53 6.23
C LYS A 122 0.12 10.98 5.63
N VAL A 123 -0.03 9.68 5.71
CA VAL A 123 -1.18 8.97 5.16
C VAL A 123 -1.84 8.19 6.28
N LYS A 124 -3.17 8.21 6.28
CA LYS A 124 -3.96 7.45 7.26
C LYS A 124 -4.58 6.27 6.54
N LEU A 125 -4.27 5.07 6.99
CA LEU A 125 -4.93 3.85 6.55
C LEU A 125 -6.14 3.56 7.44
N PRO A 126 -7.14 2.82 6.92
CA PRO A 126 -8.19 2.29 7.75
C PRO A 126 -7.61 1.29 8.77
N PRO A 127 -8.42 0.86 9.77
CA PRO A 127 -8.03 -0.22 10.67
C PRO A 127 -7.44 -1.42 9.93
N LEU A 128 -6.44 -2.08 10.52
CA LEU A 128 -5.64 -3.11 9.85
C LEU A 128 -6.49 -4.18 9.13
N GLY A 129 -7.53 -4.69 9.79
CA GLY A 129 -8.44 -5.69 9.20
C GLY A 129 -9.20 -5.16 7.98
N GLU A 130 -9.78 -3.96 8.09
CA GLU A 130 -10.48 -3.30 6.99
C GLU A 130 -9.54 -3.00 5.81
N GLY A 131 -8.30 -2.56 6.08
CA GLY A 131 -7.28 -2.33 5.06
C GLY A 131 -6.92 -3.61 4.31
N ILE A 132 -6.79 -4.74 5.01
CA ILE A 132 -6.58 -6.06 4.40
C ILE A 132 -7.77 -6.44 3.53
N ALA A 133 -9.00 -6.29 4.02
CA ALA A 133 -10.22 -6.62 3.27
C ALA A 133 -10.30 -5.83 1.95
N LYS A 134 -10.07 -4.52 2.00
CA LYS A 134 -10.07 -3.65 0.80
C LYS A 134 -8.95 -4.01 -0.18
N LEU A 135 -7.73 -4.24 0.32
CA LEU A 135 -6.60 -4.69 -0.51
C LEU A 135 -6.91 -6.03 -1.20
N ARG A 136 -7.49 -6.99 -0.46
CA ARG A 136 -7.87 -8.29 -1.03
C ARG A 136 -8.92 -8.12 -2.12
N GLN A 137 -9.99 -7.38 -1.84
CA GLN A 137 -11.05 -7.10 -2.80
C GLN A 137 -10.48 -6.46 -4.07
N ALA A 138 -9.66 -5.43 -3.93
CA ALA A 138 -9.05 -4.72 -5.05
C ALA A 138 -8.02 -5.56 -5.83
N LEU A 139 -7.52 -6.64 -5.24
CA LEU A 139 -6.66 -7.62 -5.89
C LEU A 139 -7.44 -8.85 -6.35
N GLY A 140 -8.79 -8.79 -6.45
CA GLY A 140 -9.62 -9.91 -6.92
C GLY A 140 -9.67 -11.12 -5.98
N ARG A 141 -9.31 -10.95 -4.70
CA ARG A 141 -9.38 -11.99 -3.67
C ARG A 141 -10.63 -11.79 -2.80
N PRO A 142 -11.29 -12.86 -2.34
CA PRO A 142 -12.36 -12.73 -1.35
C PRO A 142 -11.80 -12.11 -0.05
N PRO A 143 -12.59 -11.39 0.77
CA PRO A 143 -12.17 -11.00 2.11
C PRO A 143 -11.70 -12.24 2.91
N GLY A 144 -10.75 -12.05 3.82
CA GLY A 144 -10.12 -13.18 4.54
C GLY A 144 -11.17 -14.06 5.24
N ARG A 145 -10.95 -15.38 5.28
CA ARG A 145 -11.80 -16.26 6.10
C ARG A 145 -11.55 -15.91 7.58
N GLY A 146 -12.49 -15.21 8.19
CA GLY A 146 -12.39 -14.69 9.55
C GLY A 146 -13.34 -13.52 9.87
N GLU A 147 -14.08 -13.02 8.87
CA GLU A 147 -15.19 -12.09 9.07
C GLU A 147 -16.52 -12.83 8.84
N ASP A 148 -16.89 -13.65 9.82
CA ASP A 148 -18.25 -14.10 10.17
C ASP A 148 -18.28 -14.31 11.69
#